data_AF-A0A831T9M8-F1
#
_entry.id   AF-A0A831T9M8-F1
#
_cell.length_a   1.000
_cell.length_b   1.000
_cell.length_c   1.000
_cell.angle_alpha   90.00
_cell.angle_beta   90.00
_cell.angle_gamma   90.00
#
_symmetry.space_group_name_H-M   'P 1'
#
loop_
_entity.id
_entity.type
_entity.pdbx_description
1 polymer ?
#
loop_
_entity_poly.entity_id
_entity_poly.type
_entity_poly.pdbx_seq_one_letter_code
_entity_poly.pdbx_strand_id
1 'polypeptide(L)'
;MRPVLIGLFLSLFFLSSLIDETISASNIAISTPVAVDDIIRRLDEQNRLRETKLKNYTNWRTYRVTNNRFRKESEVEVEVKYISPATKLFNVTSQKGSGALRNSVINKLLDGEKEAMQEQVKRSSAVTTDNYEFTYAGEEIINGYHTYVLSAKPRRKDKYLFQGRIWIDSKEFAIVRVAGSPAKNPSFWTRKIDFVREYKKVDQFWLPARDESVSEVFMFGRSVLSINYGEYQVNR
;
A
#
# COMPACT_ATOMS: atom_id res chain seq x y z
N MET A 1 12.46 21.61 15.35
CA MET A 1 12.50 20.87 14.06
C MET A 1 11.68 19.60 14.17
N ARG A 2 10.62 19.45 13.38
CA ARG A 2 9.80 18.22 13.39
C ARG A 2 10.47 17.16 12.50
N PRO A 3 10.80 15.96 13.00
CA PRO A 3 11.23 14.90 12.12
C PRO A 3 10.00 14.47 11.30
N VAL A 4 10.06 14.56 9.98
CA VAL A 4 8.99 14.07 9.09
C VAL A 4 9.47 12.74 8.53
N LEU A 5 8.79 11.64 8.86
CA LEU A 5 9.04 10.34 8.24
C LEU A 5 7.72 9.66 7.84
N ILE A 6 7.54 9.63 6.52
CA ILE A 6 7.06 8.55 5.64
C ILE A 6 6.23 7.43 6.29
N GLY A 7 4.93 7.49 6.07
CA GLY A 7 4.20 6.29 5.74
C GLY A 7 3.73 6.42 4.30
N LEU A 8 4.13 5.49 3.45
CA LEU A 8 3.48 5.29 2.17
C LEU A 8 2.19 4.53 2.44
N PHE A 9 1.10 5.26 2.53
CA PHE A 9 -0.23 4.69 2.73
C PHE A 9 -0.85 4.45 1.37
N LEU A 10 -0.58 3.28 0.79
CA LEU A 10 -1.43 2.76 -0.27
C LEU A 10 -2.68 2.17 0.39
N SER A 11 -3.66 3.03 0.70
CA SER A 11 -5.03 2.61 0.93
C SER A 11 -5.68 2.31 -0.41
N LEU A 12 -5.88 1.04 -0.73
CA LEU A 12 -6.70 0.60 -1.86
C LEU A 12 -8.17 0.60 -1.41
N PHE A 13 -8.80 1.77 -1.40
CA PHE A 13 -10.22 1.95 -1.05
C PHE A 13 -10.83 3.02 -1.97
N PHE A 14 -11.98 2.75 -2.58
CA PHE A 14 -12.67 3.65 -3.51
C PHE A 14 -14.18 3.67 -3.27
N LEU A 15 -14.75 4.87 -3.21
CA LEU A 15 -16.21 5.12 -3.21
C LEU A 15 -16.69 5.61 -4.59
N SER A 16 -17.94 5.27 -4.88
CA SER A 16 -18.65 5.31 -6.15
C SER A 16 -18.77 6.65 -6.89
N SER A 17 -18.52 6.62 -8.20
CA SER A 17 -19.38 7.27 -9.20
C SER A 17 -20.25 6.21 -9.89
N LEU A 18 -21.52 6.55 -10.12
CA LEU A 18 -22.43 5.82 -11.00
C LEU A 18 -22.20 6.40 -12.41
N ILE A 19 -21.69 5.59 -13.32
CA ILE A 19 -21.86 5.80 -14.75
C ILE A 19 -22.48 4.51 -15.26
N ASP A 20 -23.70 4.66 -15.77
CA ASP A 20 -24.45 3.62 -16.43
C ASP A 20 -23.91 3.54 -17.86
N GLU A 21 -23.30 2.41 -18.24
CA GLU A 21 -22.98 2.15 -19.64
C GLU A 21 -23.43 0.75 -20.04
N THR A 22 -24.17 0.76 -21.14
CA THR A 22 -24.92 -0.31 -21.76
C THR A 22 -24.01 -1.41 -22.30
N ILE A 23 -24.42 -2.65 -22.08
CA ILE A 23 -23.77 -3.85 -22.63
C ILE A 23 -24.10 -3.95 -24.12
N SER A 24 -23.09 -4.13 -24.97
CA SER A 24 -23.25 -4.69 -26.32
C SER A 24 -22.26 -5.84 -26.56
N ALA A 25 -22.70 -6.77 -27.40
CA ALA A 25 -22.30 -8.17 -27.44
C ALA A 25 -20.90 -8.45 -28.03
N SER A 26 -20.42 -9.62 -27.64
CA SER A 26 -19.16 -10.32 -27.91
C SER A 26 -18.73 -10.40 -29.38
N ASN A 27 -17.41 -10.27 -29.59
CA ASN A 27 -16.71 -10.89 -30.72
C ASN A 27 -15.44 -11.59 -30.22
N ILE A 28 -15.25 -12.84 -30.65
CA ILE A 28 -14.07 -13.66 -30.35
C ILE A 28 -12.90 -13.12 -31.17
N ALA A 29 -11.86 -12.61 -30.51
CA ALA A 29 -10.64 -12.16 -31.16
C ALA A 29 -9.41 -12.63 -30.38
N ILE A 30 -8.42 -13.06 -31.15
CA ILE A 30 -7.04 -13.47 -30.80
C ILE A 30 -6.49 -12.62 -29.64
N SER A 31 -5.87 -13.27 -28.65
CA SER A 31 -5.30 -12.69 -27.42
C SER A 31 -4.43 -11.47 -27.69
N THR A 32 -5.07 -10.31 -27.81
CA THR A 32 -4.44 -9.01 -27.72
C THR A 32 -3.87 -8.85 -26.30
N PRO A 33 -2.73 -8.15 -26.14
CA PRO A 33 -2.31 -7.70 -24.82
C PRO A 33 -3.51 -6.97 -24.20
N VAL A 34 -4.00 -7.42 -23.04
CA VAL A 34 -5.10 -6.75 -22.34
C VAL A 34 -4.71 -5.28 -22.21
N ALA A 35 -5.54 -4.38 -22.73
CA ALA A 35 -5.24 -2.96 -22.69
C ALA A 35 -5.01 -2.54 -21.23
N VAL A 36 -4.01 -1.68 -20.99
CA VAL A 36 -3.66 -1.21 -19.65
C VAL A 36 -4.88 -0.64 -18.93
N ASP A 37 -5.71 0.12 -19.65
CA ASP A 37 -6.94 0.71 -19.12
C ASP A 37 -7.94 -0.36 -18.69
N ASP A 38 -8.05 -1.50 -19.40
CA ASP A 38 -8.89 -2.62 -18.98
C ASP A 38 -8.37 -3.30 -17.71
N ILE A 39 -7.06 -3.45 -17.57
CA ILE A 39 -6.45 -4.03 -16.37
C ILE A 39 -6.77 -3.14 -15.16
N ILE A 40 -6.57 -1.83 -15.28
CA ILE A 40 -6.81 -0.87 -14.19
C ILE A 40 -8.30 -0.73 -13.89
N ARG A 41 -9.16 -0.70 -14.90
CA ARG A 41 -10.62 -0.66 -14.71
C ARG A 41 -11.12 -1.88 -13.94
N ARG A 42 -10.67 -3.10 -14.31
CA ARG A 42 -11.03 -4.33 -13.60
C ARG A 42 -10.44 -4.37 -12.19
N LEU A 43 -9.21 -3.88 -12.00
CA LEU A 43 -8.61 -3.71 -10.67
C LEU A 43 -9.49 -2.82 -9.77
N ASP A 44 -9.92 -1.66 -10.28
CA ASP A 44 -10.78 -0.73 -9.53
C ASP A 44 -12.14 -1.37 -9.18
N GLU A 45 -12.79 -1.98 -10.16
CA GLU A 45 -14.07 -2.68 -9.98
C GLU A 45 -13.97 -3.78 -8.90
N GLN A 46 -12.94 -4.63 -8.98
CA GLN A 46 -12.73 -5.70 -8.00
C GLN A 46 -12.37 -5.15 -6.61
N ASN A 47 -11.62 -4.04 -6.51
CA ASN A 47 -11.35 -3.39 -5.23
C ASN A 47 -12.63 -2.86 -4.59
N ARG A 48 -13.52 -2.22 -5.35
CA ARG A 48 -14.84 -1.77 -4.86
C ARG A 48 -15.68 -2.93 -4.36
N LEU A 49 -15.72 -4.04 -5.09
CA LEU A 49 -16.44 -5.25 -4.66
C LEU A 49 -15.86 -5.82 -3.36
N ARG A 50 -14.53 -5.89 -3.21
CA ARG A 50 -13.88 -6.35 -1.97
C ARG A 50 -14.18 -5.43 -0.80
N GLU A 51 -14.12 -4.10 -0.99
CA GLU A 51 -14.38 -3.13 0.06
C GLU A 51 -15.81 -3.26 0.62
N THR A 52 -16.82 -3.39 -0.26
CA THR A 52 -18.22 -3.55 0.18
C THR A 52 -18.43 -4.82 1.02
N LYS A 53 -17.65 -5.88 0.76
CA LYS A 53 -17.70 -7.17 1.45
C LYS A 53 -16.86 -7.20 2.73
N LEU A 54 -15.79 -6.40 2.84
CA LEU A 54 -14.89 -6.42 3.99
C LEU A 54 -15.48 -5.65 5.18
N LYS A 55 -16.17 -6.34 6.09
CA LYS A 55 -16.80 -5.70 7.25
C LYS A 55 -15.83 -5.39 8.37
N ASN A 56 -14.98 -6.34 8.73
CA ASN A 56 -13.98 -6.14 9.76
C ASN A 56 -12.85 -7.16 9.64
N TYR A 57 -11.71 -6.85 10.25
CA TYR A 57 -10.66 -7.83 10.51
C TYR A 57 -9.88 -7.45 11.77
N THR A 58 -9.24 -8.45 12.39
CA THR A 58 -8.18 -8.25 13.39
C THR A 58 -6.88 -8.84 12.86
N ASN A 59 -5.76 -8.17 13.07
CA ASN A 59 -4.46 -8.68 12.68
C ASN A 59 -3.34 -8.21 13.63
N TRP A 60 -2.32 -9.04 13.82
CA TRP A 60 -1.13 -8.68 14.63
C TRP A 60 0.03 -8.29 13.72
N ARG A 61 0.62 -7.13 13.99
CA ARG A 61 1.69 -6.56 13.17
C ARG A 61 2.95 -6.39 13.98
N THR A 62 4.09 -6.73 13.39
CA THR A 62 5.40 -6.44 13.97
C THR A 62 6.09 -5.37 13.14
N TYR A 63 6.32 -4.22 13.75
CA TYR A 63 7.07 -3.11 13.18
C TYR A 63 8.50 -3.20 13.70
N ARG A 64 9.49 -3.22 12.80
CA ARG A 64 10.91 -3.14 13.16
C ARG A 64 11.55 -2.00 12.38
N VAL A 65 12.29 -1.16 13.09
CA VAL A 65 13.11 -0.11 12.48
C VAL A 65 14.54 -0.24 12.97
N THR A 66 15.49 -0.14 12.05
CA THR A 66 16.92 -0.11 12.33
C THR A 66 17.53 1.16 11.77
N ASN A 67 18.51 1.72 12.47
CA ASN A 67 19.30 2.85 12.01
C ASN A 67 20.79 2.50 12.16
N ASN A 68 21.48 2.41 11.02
CA ASN A 68 22.85 1.92 10.98
C ASN A 68 23.83 2.94 11.59
N ARG A 69 23.59 4.24 11.35
CA ARG A 69 24.47 5.33 11.80
C ARG A 69 24.57 5.38 13.33
N PHE A 70 23.44 5.28 14.02
CA PHE A 70 23.38 5.34 15.49
C PHE A 70 23.41 3.97 16.16
N ARG A 71 23.45 2.87 15.38
CA ARG A 71 23.35 1.48 15.85
C ARG A 71 22.17 1.31 16.80
N LYS A 72 21.01 1.84 16.40
CA LYS A 72 19.76 1.76 17.16
C LYS A 72 18.75 0.94 16.39
N GLU A 73 17.92 0.23 17.13
CA GLU A 73 16.76 -0.46 16.60
C GLU A 73 15.56 -0.26 17.52
N SER A 74 14.36 -0.44 16.99
CA SER A 74 13.15 -0.57 17.79
C SER A 74 12.19 -1.54 17.13
N GLU A 75 11.50 -2.30 17.98
CA GLU A 75 10.46 -3.24 17.60
C GLU A 75 9.17 -2.89 18.36
N VAL A 76 8.04 -2.94 17.67
CA VAL A 76 6.71 -2.73 18.25
C VAL A 76 5.76 -3.78 17.69
N GLU A 77 5.04 -4.46 18.57
CA GLU A 77 3.94 -5.34 18.18
C GLU A 77 2.62 -4.62 18.43
N VAL A 78 1.72 -4.70 17.45
CA VAL A 78 0.45 -3.98 17.47
C VAL A 78 -0.66 -4.92 17.02
N GLU A 79 -1.69 -5.07 17.85
CA GLU A 79 -2.99 -5.60 17.43
C GLU A 79 -3.74 -4.48 16.69
N VAL A 80 -4.16 -4.75 15.46
CA VAL A 80 -4.92 -3.80 14.64
C VAL A 80 -6.29 -4.36 14.33
N LYS A 81 -7.33 -3.58 14.65
CA LYS A 81 -8.72 -3.89 14.33
C LYS A 81 -9.22 -2.91 13.29
N TYR A 82 -9.68 -3.42 12.16
CA TYR A 82 -10.38 -2.65 11.16
C TYR A 82 -11.87 -2.91 11.25
N ILE A 83 -12.67 -1.85 11.18
CA ILE A 83 -14.12 -1.88 11.08
C ILE A 83 -14.53 -0.94 9.95
N SER A 84 -15.25 -1.49 8.98
CA SER A 84 -15.82 -0.74 7.87
C SER A 84 -16.68 0.43 8.37
N PRO A 85 -16.67 1.59 7.69
CA PRO A 85 -15.96 1.87 6.43
C PRO A 85 -14.55 2.46 6.59
N ALA A 86 -14.16 2.91 7.78
CA ALA A 86 -12.93 3.70 7.92
C ALA A 86 -12.30 3.66 9.32
N THR A 87 -12.74 2.78 10.22
CA THR A 87 -12.22 2.74 11.58
C THR A 87 -11.07 1.76 11.67
N LYS A 88 -9.88 2.24 12.07
CA LYS A 88 -8.75 1.40 12.47
C LYS A 88 -8.33 1.72 13.90
N LEU A 89 -8.37 0.71 14.75
CA LEU A 89 -7.90 0.77 16.13
C LEU A 89 -6.55 0.09 16.23
N PHE A 90 -5.60 0.75 16.87
CA PHE A 90 -4.25 0.26 17.08
C PHE A 90 -4.03 0.09 18.57
N ASN A 91 -3.76 -1.14 18.99
CA ASN A 91 -3.47 -1.49 20.36
C ASN A 91 -2.05 -2.05 20.44
N VAL A 92 -1.14 -1.29 21.06
CA VAL A 92 0.26 -1.71 21.18
C VAL A 92 0.37 -2.79 22.25
N THR A 93 0.80 -3.99 21.86
CA THR A 93 0.90 -5.15 22.74
C THR A 93 2.32 -5.34 23.29
N SER A 94 3.35 -4.87 22.56
CA SER A 94 4.74 -4.99 22.97
C SER A 94 5.60 -3.88 22.39
N GLN A 95 6.63 -3.44 23.12
CA GLN A 95 7.62 -2.46 22.67
C GLN A 95 9.01 -2.84 23.15
N LYS A 96 9.99 -2.82 22.26
CA LYS A 96 11.41 -3.09 22.57
C LYS A 96 12.34 -2.10 21.83
N GLY A 97 13.55 -1.93 22.38
CA GLY A 97 14.59 -1.09 21.79
C GLY A 97 14.39 0.42 22.00
N SER A 98 14.90 1.22 21.07
CA SER A 98 15.03 2.67 21.18
C SER A 98 13.67 3.41 21.13
N GLY A 99 13.27 4.01 22.25
CA GLY A 99 12.07 4.84 22.33
C GLY A 99 12.11 6.07 21.44
N ALA A 100 13.28 6.71 21.28
CA ALA A 100 13.45 7.83 20.35
C ALA A 100 13.22 7.41 18.89
N LEU A 101 13.73 6.25 18.48
CA LEU A 101 13.52 5.72 17.13
C LEU A 101 12.05 5.30 16.92
N ARG A 102 11.43 4.66 17.92
CA ARG A 102 10.00 4.35 17.93
C ARG A 102 9.13 5.60 17.73
N ASN A 103 9.33 6.63 18.56
CA ASN A 103 8.52 7.84 18.53
C ASN A 103 8.73 8.65 17.25
N SER A 104 9.93 8.60 16.68
CA SER A 104 10.25 9.37 15.47
C SER A 104 9.83 8.69 14.17
N VAL A 105 9.64 7.37 14.17
CA VAL A 105 9.32 6.54 12.99
C VAL A 105 8.00 5.79 13.15
N ILE A 106 7.95 4.79 14.04
CA ILE A 106 6.81 3.86 14.15
C ILE A 106 5.53 4.61 14.57
N ASN A 107 5.58 5.47 15.58
CA ASN A 107 4.37 6.17 16.03
C ASN A 107 3.80 7.07 14.93
N LYS A 108 4.67 7.76 14.18
CA LYS A 108 4.23 8.63 13.07
C LYS A 108 3.66 7.85 11.90
N LEU A 109 4.20 6.66 11.65
CA LEU A 109 3.65 5.74 10.67
C LEU A 109 2.23 5.31 11.08
N LEU A 110 2.01 4.97 12.35
CA LEU A 110 0.67 4.64 12.86
C LEU A 110 -0.30 5.83 12.77
N ASP A 111 0.16 7.04 13.09
CA ASP A 111 -0.64 8.26 12.98
C ASP A 111 -1.01 8.55 11.53
N GLY A 112 -0.06 8.43 10.60
CA GLY A 112 -0.34 8.59 9.17
C GLY A 112 -1.30 7.52 8.62
N GLU A 113 -1.31 6.30 9.18
CA GLU A 113 -2.26 5.26 8.74
C GLU A 113 -3.68 5.67 9.09
N LYS A 114 -3.87 6.35 10.23
CA LYS A 114 -5.16 6.93 10.62
C LYS A 114 -5.55 8.08 9.69
N GLU A 115 -4.61 8.99 9.38
CA GLU A 115 -4.86 10.08 8.42
C GLU A 115 -5.29 9.54 7.05
N ALA A 116 -4.66 8.47 6.58
CA ALA A 116 -4.95 7.86 5.30
C ALA A 116 -6.31 7.15 5.21
N MET A 117 -7.01 6.96 6.33
CA MET A 117 -8.39 6.46 6.35
C MET A 117 -9.42 7.55 6.04
N GLN A 118 -9.05 8.83 6.06
CA GLN A 118 -9.94 9.91 5.66
C GLN A 118 -10.33 9.75 4.19
N GLU A 119 -11.61 9.86 3.89
CA GLU A 119 -12.16 9.62 2.55
C GLU A 119 -11.45 10.46 1.46
N GLN A 120 -11.17 11.73 1.75
CA GLN A 120 -10.43 12.60 0.83
C GLN A 120 -9.02 12.09 0.54
N VAL A 121 -8.33 11.56 1.56
CA VAL A 121 -6.99 10.98 1.40
C VAL A 121 -7.06 9.65 0.66
N LYS A 122 -8.05 8.80 0.94
CA LYS A 122 -8.29 7.56 0.19
C LYS A 122 -8.43 7.85 -1.31
N ARG A 123 -9.37 8.71 -1.70
CA ARG A 123 -9.59 9.07 -3.12
C ARG A 123 -8.35 9.64 -3.79
N SER A 124 -7.63 10.49 -3.09
CA SER A 124 -6.43 11.15 -3.62
C SER A 124 -5.14 10.31 -3.52
N SER A 125 -5.18 9.08 -3.02
CA SER A 125 -4.00 8.20 -2.94
C SER A 125 -4.16 6.90 -3.72
N ALA A 126 -5.39 6.58 -4.12
CA ALA A 126 -5.71 5.27 -4.61
C ALA A 126 -5.27 5.06 -6.07
N VAL A 127 -5.05 3.79 -6.44
CA VAL A 127 -4.33 3.37 -7.66
C VAL A 127 -5.29 3.31 -8.84
N THR A 128 -5.66 4.47 -9.37
CA THR A 128 -6.50 4.65 -10.57
C THR A 128 -5.86 5.58 -11.58
N THR A 129 -6.44 5.60 -12.79
CA THR A 129 -6.06 6.50 -13.89
C THR A 129 -6.20 7.98 -13.53
N ASP A 130 -7.05 8.34 -12.56
CA ASP A 130 -7.15 9.71 -12.03
C ASP A 130 -5.86 10.18 -11.33
N ASN A 131 -5.14 9.25 -10.70
CA ASN A 131 -3.97 9.55 -9.87
C ASN A 131 -2.65 9.17 -10.56
N TYR A 132 -2.70 8.25 -11.52
CA TYR A 132 -1.52 7.68 -12.17
C TYR A 132 -1.66 7.60 -13.69
N GLU A 133 -0.51 7.71 -14.34
CA GLU A 133 -0.28 7.29 -15.72
C GLU A 133 0.35 5.89 -15.66
N PHE A 134 -0.25 4.91 -16.36
CA PHE A 134 0.22 3.53 -16.36
C PHE A 134 0.83 3.15 -17.69
N THR A 135 1.86 2.29 -17.64
CA THR A 135 2.48 1.71 -18.84
C THR A 135 2.69 0.23 -18.61
N TYR A 136 2.26 -0.60 -19.56
CA TYR A 136 2.48 -2.04 -19.51
C TYR A 136 3.99 -2.33 -19.54
N ALA A 137 4.46 -3.14 -18.60
CA ALA A 137 5.87 -3.48 -18.42
C ALA A 137 6.14 -4.99 -18.56
N GLY A 138 5.12 -5.79 -18.86
CA GLY A 138 5.24 -7.24 -19.07
C GLY A 138 4.38 -8.05 -18.11
N GLU A 139 4.72 -9.33 -17.99
CA GLU A 139 4.11 -10.29 -17.09
C GLU A 139 5.18 -11.02 -16.29
N GLU A 140 4.89 -11.29 -15.03
CA GLU A 140 5.79 -11.99 -14.11
C GLU A 140 5.00 -12.96 -13.23
N ILE A 141 5.64 -14.05 -12.80
CA ILE A 141 5.09 -14.93 -11.77
C ILE A 141 5.68 -14.51 -10.42
N ILE A 142 4.85 -14.00 -9.52
CA ILE A 142 5.25 -13.57 -8.17
C ILE A 142 4.45 -14.36 -7.15
N ASN A 143 5.14 -15.06 -6.23
CA ASN A 143 4.50 -15.87 -5.17
C ASN A 143 3.46 -16.87 -5.71
N GLY A 144 3.69 -17.42 -6.90
CA GLY A 144 2.78 -18.36 -7.57
C GLY A 144 1.61 -17.73 -8.33
N TYR A 145 1.49 -16.40 -8.33
CA TYR A 145 0.47 -15.67 -9.08
C TYR A 145 1.03 -15.22 -10.43
N HIS A 146 0.29 -15.46 -11.51
CA HIS A 146 0.57 -14.85 -12.81
C HIS A 146 0.11 -13.39 -12.74
N THR A 147 1.01 -12.45 -12.98
CA THR A 147 0.74 -11.03 -12.77
C THR A 147 1.04 -10.19 -14.00
N TYR A 148 0.17 -9.22 -14.29
CA TYR A 148 0.50 -8.10 -15.15
C TYR A 148 1.37 -7.11 -14.38
N VAL A 149 2.47 -6.69 -14.97
CA VAL A 149 3.38 -5.69 -14.41
C VAL A 149 3.12 -4.36 -15.08
N LEU A 150 2.74 -3.36 -14.31
CA LEU A 150 2.54 -2.00 -14.81
C LEU A 150 3.51 -1.05 -14.12
N SER A 151 4.15 -0.18 -14.90
CA SER A 151 4.79 1.03 -14.39
C SER A 151 3.69 2.03 -13.99
N ALA A 152 3.77 2.58 -12.79
CA ALA A 152 2.86 3.57 -12.26
C ALA A 152 3.62 4.88 -12.04
N LYS A 153 3.24 5.92 -12.79
CA LYS A 153 3.78 7.27 -12.68
C LYS A 153 2.71 8.20 -12.09
N PRO A 154 2.99 8.90 -10.99
CA PRO A 154 1.99 9.75 -10.35
C PRO A 154 1.73 10.98 -11.22
N ARG A 155 0.47 11.37 -11.38
CA ARG A 155 0.09 12.57 -12.15
C ARG A 155 0.41 13.87 -11.41
N ARG A 156 0.63 13.79 -10.10
CA ARG A 156 0.97 14.93 -9.23
C ARG A 156 1.99 14.54 -8.17
N LYS A 157 2.74 15.53 -7.68
CA LYS A 157 3.67 15.35 -6.55
C LYS A 157 2.91 15.47 -5.23
N ASP A 158 2.42 14.33 -4.73
CA ASP A 158 1.71 14.24 -3.45
C ASP A 158 2.40 13.26 -2.49
N LYS A 159 2.27 13.47 -1.18
CA LYS A 159 2.93 12.62 -0.16
C LYS A 159 2.31 11.22 -0.05
N TYR A 160 1.10 11.01 -0.58
CA TYR A 160 0.40 9.73 -0.57
C TYR A 160 0.51 8.96 -1.89
N LEU A 161 1.11 9.56 -2.92
CA LEU A 161 1.35 8.89 -4.20
C LEU A 161 2.78 8.34 -4.27
N PHE A 162 3.00 7.42 -5.20
CA PHE A 162 4.33 6.85 -5.48
C PHE A 162 4.65 6.88 -6.97
N GLN A 163 5.91 6.64 -7.28
CA GLN A 163 6.40 6.29 -8.62
C GLN A 163 7.03 4.92 -8.50
N GLY A 164 6.67 3.98 -9.37
CA GLY A 164 7.20 2.62 -9.29
C GLY A 164 6.51 1.63 -10.20
N ARG A 165 6.44 0.38 -9.75
CA ARG A 165 5.73 -0.71 -10.42
C ARG A 165 4.68 -1.32 -9.50
N ILE A 166 3.61 -1.81 -10.11
CA ILE A 166 2.57 -2.63 -9.48
C ILE A 166 2.46 -3.95 -10.24
N TRP A 167 2.27 -5.03 -9.48
CA TRP A 167 2.01 -6.37 -9.99
C TRP A 167 0.57 -6.71 -9.67
N ILE A 168 -0.23 -6.96 -10.70
CA ILE A 168 -1.67 -7.21 -10.60
C ILE A 168 -1.94 -8.65 -11.00
N ASP A 169 -2.53 -9.45 -10.11
CA ASP A 169 -2.95 -10.82 -10.42
C ASP A 169 -3.89 -10.85 -11.64
N SER A 170 -3.59 -11.70 -12.61
CA SER A 170 -4.30 -11.74 -13.90
C SER A 170 -5.70 -12.36 -13.83
N LYS A 171 -6.03 -13.05 -12.74
CA LYS A 171 -7.32 -13.73 -12.56
C LYS A 171 -8.29 -12.89 -11.71
N GLU A 172 -7.80 -12.38 -10.60
CA GLU A 172 -8.58 -11.67 -9.59
C GLU A 172 -8.46 -10.16 -9.71
N PHE A 173 -7.54 -9.63 -10.52
CA PHE A 173 -7.29 -8.19 -10.63
C PHE A 173 -7.09 -7.57 -9.24
N ALA A 174 -6.08 -8.07 -8.53
CA ALA A 174 -5.67 -7.59 -7.22
C ALA A 174 -4.17 -7.29 -7.23
N ILE A 175 -3.76 -6.25 -6.52
CA ILE A 175 -2.34 -5.94 -6.39
C ILE A 175 -1.69 -7.00 -5.49
N VAL A 176 -0.70 -7.70 -6.03
CA VAL A 176 0.14 -8.68 -5.32
C VAL A 176 1.36 -8.01 -4.72
N ARG A 177 1.92 -7.02 -5.43
CA ARG A 177 3.14 -6.31 -5.05
C ARG A 177 3.10 -4.86 -5.54
N VAL A 178 3.70 -3.97 -4.76
CA VAL A 178 4.08 -2.62 -5.16
C VAL A 178 5.54 -2.41 -4.81
N ALA A 179 6.30 -1.80 -5.71
CA ALA A 179 7.68 -1.40 -5.45
C ALA A 179 7.96 -0.04 -6.06
N GLY A 180 8.59 0.86 -5.32
CA GLY A 180 8.87 2.20 -5.82
C GLY A 180 9.36 3.17 -4.77
N SER A 181 9.15 4.44 -5.03
CA SER A 181 9.51 5.57 -4.17
C SER A 181 8.33 6.54 -4.06
N PRO A 182 8.16 7.27 -2.95
CA PRO A 182 7.09 8.27 -2.83
C PRO A 182 7.25 9.38 -3.88
N ALA A 183 6.12 9.89 -4.40
CA ALA A 183 6.08 10.95 -5.42
C ALA A 183 6.55 12.31 -4.88
N LYS A 184 6.51 12.47 -3.56
CA LYS A 184 7.00 13.64 -2.84
C LYS A 184 7.81 13.20 -1.62
N ASN A 185 9.03 13.72 -1.51
CA ASN A 185 9.85 13.49 -0.33
C ASN A 185 9.21 14.14 0.90
N PRO A 186 9.23 13.45 2.05
CA PRO A 186 8.64 13.92 3.31
C PRO A 186 9.39 15.13 3.90
N SER A 187 10.68 15.26 3.59
CA SER A 187 11.59 16.22 4.19
C SER A 187 12.69 16.59 3.21
N PHE A 188 13.14 17.85 3.28
CA PHE A 188 14.25 18.39 2.50
C PHE A 188 15.56 17.61 2.71
N TRP A 189 15.74 16.97 3.87
CA TRP A 189 16.95 16.20 4.19
C TRP A 189 16.87 14.73 3.79
N THR A 190 15.70 14.28 3.31
CA THR A 190 15.54 12.91 2.82
C THR A 190 16.02 12.84 1.39
N ARG A 191 17.10 12.09 1.16
CA ARG A 191 17.72 11.94 -0.15
C ARG A 191 16.97 10.94 -1.00
N LYS A 192 16.70 9.76 -0.42
CA LYS A 192 16.09 8.64 -1.13
C LYS A 192 15.21 7.82 -0.19
N ILE A 193 14.10 7.32 -0.74
CA ILE A 193 13.22 6.36 -0.09
C ILE A 193 12.81 5.36 -1.16
N ASP A 194 13.13 4.09 -0.92
CA ASP A 194 12.58 2.98 -1.70
C ASP A 194 11.72 2.14 -0.78
N PHE A 195 10.64 1.60 -1.31
CA PHE A 195 9.78 0.68 -0.59
C PHE A 195 9.31 -0.47 -1.47
N VAL A 196 8.99 -1.57 -0.80
CA VAL A 196 8.28 -2.72 -1.33
C VAL A 196 7.13 -3.02 -0.38
N ARG A 197 5.95 -3.22 -0.95
CA ARG A 197 4.77 -3.75 -0.25
C ARG A 197 4.31 -5.01 -0.96
N GLU A 198 4.06 -6.05 -0.21
CA GLU A 198 3.53 -7.33 -0.67
C GLU A 198 2.16 -7.56 -0.06
N TYR A 199 1.27 -8.19 -0.82
CA TYR A 199 -0.07 -8.55 -0.40
C TYR A 199 -0.22 -10.07 -0.46
N LYS A 200 -1.06 -10.58 0.43
CA LYS A 200 -1.47 -11.98 0.45
C LYS A 200 -2.98 -12.07 0.37
N LYS A 201 -3.46 -13.18 -0.21
CA LYS A 201 -4.87 -13.51 -0.20
C LYS A 201 -5.24 -14.13 1.16
N VAL A 202 -6.27 -13.57 1.80
CA VAL A 202 -6.91 -14.07 3.02
C VAL A 202 -8.40 -14.19 2.72
N ASP A 203 -8.93 -15.40 2.69
CA ASP A 203 -10.25 -15.70 2.14
C ASP A 203 -10.42 -15.13 0.72
N GLN A 204 -11.30 -14.14 0.55
CA GLN A 204 -11.57 -13.44 -0.72
C GLN A 204 -10.89 -12.06 -0.81
N PHE A 205 -10.10 -11.69 0.20
CA PHE A 205 -9.52 -10.36 0.34
C PHE A 205 -8.01 -10.38 0.12
N TRP A 206 -7.52 -9.35 -0.55
CA TRP A 206 -6.09 -9.12 -0.70
C TRP A 206 -5.65 -8.09 0.33
N LEU A 207 -4.89 -8.55 1.32
CA LEU A 207 -4.49 -7.75 2.47
C LEU A 207 -2.95 -7.66 2.54
N PRO A 208 -2.39 -6.57 3.09
CA PRO A 208 -0.95 -6.44 3.24
C PRO A 208 -0.34 -7.64 3.97
N ALA A 209 0.80 -8.11 3.48
CA ALA A 209 1.56 -9.21 4.06
C ALA A 209 2.87 -8.70 4.67
N ARG A 210 3.57 -7.85 3.92
CA ARG A 210 4.85 -7.29 4.32
C ARG A 210 5.07 -5.92 3.69
N ASP A 211 5.63 -5.02 4.47
CA ASP A 211 6.24 -3.79 3.97
C ASP A 211 7.72 -3.79 4.31
N GLU A 212 8.53 -3.29 3.40
CA GLU A 212 9.91 -2.92 3.65
C GLU A 212 10.18 -1.56 3.02
N SER A 213 10.88 -0.69 3.74
CA SER A 213 11.32 0.59 3.22
C SER A 213 12.73 0.92 3.69
N VAL A 214 13.52 1.46 2.77
CA VAL A 214 14.88 1.91 3.01
C VAL A 214 14.90 3.41 2.79
N SER A 215 15.29 4.15 3.83
CA SER A 215 15.34 5.61 3.80
C SER A 215 16.77 6.10 4.06
N GLU A 216 17.22 7.03 3.23
CA GLU A 216 18.50 7.72 3.40
C GLU A 216 18.28 9.17 3.76
N VAL A 217 18.68 9.54 4.97
CA VAL A 217 18.51 10.90 5.49
C VAL A 217 19.88 11.49 5.79
N PHE A 218 20.15 12.71 5.33
CA PHE A 218 21.46 13.37 5.45
C PHE A 218 22.07 13.29 6.87
N MET A 219 21.29 13.69 7.88
CA MET A 219 21.74 13.71 9.28
C MET A 219 21.65 12.36 9.98
N PHE A 220 20.72 11.49 9.58
CA PHE A 220 20.43 10.25 10.31
C PHE A 220 20.99 8.99 9.65
N GLY A 221 21.59 9.12 8.46
CA GLY A 221 22.10 8.00 7.69
C GLY A 221 20.98 7.10 7.15
N ARG A 222 21.32 5.84 6.91
CA ARG A 222 20.41 4.83 6.39
C ARG A 222 19.56 4.23 7.52
N SER A 223 18.26 4.18 7.30
CA SER A 223 17.29 3.47 8.14
C SER A 223 16.52 2.44 7.32
N VAL A 224 16.25 1.28 7.91
CA VAL A 224 15.37 0.26 7.33
C VAL A 224 14.17 0.08 8.24
N LEU A 225 12.97 0.20 7.69
CA LEU A 225 11.72 -0.11 8.35
C LEU A 225 11.10 -1.34 7.67
N SER A 226 10.74 -2.34 8.46
CA SER A 226 9.97 -3.50 8.01
C SER A 226 8.69 -3.64 8.84
N ILE A 227 7.60 -4.01 8.20
CA ILE A 227 6.33 -4.34 8.84
C ILE A 227 5.95 -5.74 8.38
N ASN A 228 5.74 -6.64 9.33
CA ASN A 228 5.17 -7.95 9.04
C ASN A 228 3.72 -7.95 9.50
N TYR A 229 2.81 -8.21 8.57
CA TYR A 229 1.39 -8.36 8.84
C TYR A 229 1.14 -9.85 9.07
N GLY A 230 1.09 -10.23 10.34
CA GLY A 230 0.92 -11.61 10.78
C GLY A 230 -0.44 -12.19 10.40
N GLU A 231 -1.00 -12.99 11.29
CA GLU A 231 -2.28 -13.63 11.01
C GLU A 231 -3.43 -12.63 10.96
N TYR A 232 -4.36 -12.90 10.05
CA TYR A 232 -5.60 -12.14 9.87
C TYR A 232 -6.78 -12.99 10.33
N GLN A 233 -7.62 -12.39 11.16
CA GLN A 233 -8.93 -12.90 11.53
C GLN A 233 -9.96 -12.00 10.87
N VAL A 234 -10.48 -12.43 9.71
CA VAL A 234 -11.52 -11.70 8.99
C VAL A 234 -12.86 -12.24 9.45
N ASN A 235 -13.64 -11.43 10.18
CA ASN A 235 -14.99 -11.85 10.56
C ASN A 235 -15.98 -11.40 9.48
N ARG A 236 -16.84 -12.34 9.08
CA ARG A 236 -17.86 -12.16 8.05
C ARG A 236 -19.07 -11.40 8.59
#